data_AF-A0A015LZE5-F1
#
_entry.id   AF-A0A015LZE5-F1
#
_cell.length_a   1.000
_cell.length_b   1.000
_cell.length_c   1.000
_cell.angle_alpha   90.00
_cell.angle_beta   90.00
_cell.angle_gamma   90.00
#
_symmetry.space_group_name_H-M   'P 1'
#
loop_
_entity.id
_entity.type
_entity.pdbx_description
1 polymer ?
#
loop_
_entity_poly.entity_id
_entity_poly.type
_entity_poly.pdbx_seq_one_letter_code
_entity_poly.pdbx_strand_id
1 'polypeptide(L)'
;MLLIKTKQKYKRLQEDGNAFYFVDQETKKTTIDEEFIFTDLMKKTNPNCDREIVISLLIRIKGKKPYAEWTPKDVLKEILHDQYSAIGAIPELDIDATFGTDPVFGGQELRRFIDNLERIASAFHYEVSSNEATARNYINPFMVDAVAKVRSKYPSTRLVVEEDFDGSRGYGLLDYVIYCRDLAILISEAKMIEIQKGIAQILVQLHTAAEKRKRKLDESITNPPIICGIVSAGIGWRFILWSGLPENPTIKISKLYVCAFGGDMREAKEVISIIVRILQSQASMLAPQDEVKDEVKAEGIDQDNDDEE
;
A
#
# COMPACT_ATOMS: atom_id res chain seq x y z
N MET A 1 -13.88 0.93 -34.55
CA MET A 1 -14.96 0.61 -33.56
C MET A 1 -14.42 0.12 -32.22
N LEU A 2 -13.47 -0.83 -32.19
CA LEU A 2 -12.93 -1.41 -30.95
C LEU A 2 -12.32 -0.36 -30.00
N LEU A 3 -11.43 0.50 -30.49
CA LEU A 3 -10.83 1.60 -29.70
C LEU A 3 -11.88 2.49 -29.02
N ILE A 4 -12.90 2.94 -29.76
CA ILE A 4 -13.95 3.82 -29.23
C ILE A 4 -14.75 3.12 -28.13
N LYS A 5 -15.19 1.88 -28.38
CA LYS A 5 -15.95 1.09 -27.39
C LYS A 5 -15.10 0.78 -26.15
N THR A 6 -13.81 0.49 -26.32
CA THR A 6 -12.87 0.27 -25.22
C THR A 6 -12.71 1.54 -24.38
N LYS A 7 -12.49 2.70 -25.00
CA LYS A 7 -12.39 3.98 -24.29
C LYS A 7 -13.68 4.30 -23.50
N GLN A 8 -14.85 4.06 -24.10
CA GLN A 8 -16.15 4.25 -23.43
C GLN A 8 -16.38 3.28 -22.26
N LYS A 9 -15.88 2.05 -22.35
CA LYS A 9 -16.07 1.03 -21.32
C LYS A 9 -15.20 1.26 -20.07
N TYR A 10 -13.96 1.72 -20.24
CA TYR A 10 -12.99 1.82 -19.15
C TYR A 10 -12.73 3.28 -18.76
N LYS A 11 -13.21 3.69 -17.57
CA LYS A 11 -13.09 5.06 -17.04
C LYS A 11 -11.65 5.58 -17.07
N ARG A 12 -10.66 4.76 -16.69
CA ARG A 12 -9.22 5.11 -16.73
C ARG A 12 -8.73 5.54 -18.12
N LEU A 13 -9.30 4.98 -19.20
CA LEU A 13 -8.92 5.32 -20.56
C LEU A 13 -9.61 6.61 -21.06
N GLN A 14 -10.60 7.12 -20.32
CA GLN A 14 -11.32 8.34 -20.66
C GLN A 14 -10.56 9.59 -20.22
N GLU A 15 -9.61 9.46 -19.29
CA GLU A 15 -8.74 10.56 -18.85
C GLU A 15 -7.93 11.14 -20.03
N ASP A 16 -7.87 12.47 -20.10
CA ASP A 16 -7.16 13.16 -21.19
C ASP A 16 -5.67 12.82 -21.20
N GLY A 17 -5.15 12.53 -22.41
CA GLY A 17 -3.75 12.16 -22.62
C GLY A 17 -3.44 10.66 -22.54
N ASN A 18 -4.35 9.81 -22.05
CA ASN A 18 -4.13 8.36 -22.02
C ASN A 18 -4.26 7.75 -23.42
N ALA A 19 -3.15 7.67 -24.14
CA ALA A 19 -3.02 6.84 -25.34
C ALA A 19 -2.88 5.36 -24.93
N PHE A 20 -3.64 4.48 -25.55
CA PHE A 20 -3.60 3.04 -25.25
C PHE A 20 -3.45 2.21 -26.53
N TYR A 21 -3.00 0.97 -26.34
CA TYR A 21 -2.80 -0.02 -27.40
C TYR A 21 -3.24 -1.39 -26.91
N PHE A 22 -3.49 -2.30 -27.86
CA PHE A 22 -3.81 -3.68 -27.55
C PHE A 22 -2.57 -4.54 -27.65
N VAL A 23 -2.52 -5.58 -26.84
CA VAL A 23 -1.52 -6.63 -26.92
C VAL A 23 -2.26 -7.96 -26.91
N ASP A 24 -1.82 -8.89 -27.74
CA ASP A 24 -2.33 -10.26 -27.67
C ASP A 24 -2.06 -10.85 -26.27
N GLN A 25 -3.10 -11.34 -25.60
CA GLN A 25 -3.00 -11.87 -24.24
C GLN A 25 -2.19 -13.16 -24.19
N GLU A 26 -2.19 -13.95 -25.26
CA GLU A 26 -1.47 -15.23 -25.31
C GLU A 26 0.05 -14.99 -25.36
N THR A 27 0.52 -14.16 -26.29
CA THR A 27 1.94 -13.86 -26.44
C THR A 27 2.46 -12.79 -25.49
N LYS A 28 1.59 -11.87 -25.03
CA LYS A 28 1.93 -10.66 -24.24
C LYS A 28 3.01 -9.76 -24.85
N LYS A 29 3.34 -9.95 -26.13
CA LYS A 29 4.45 -9.28 -26.82
C LYS A 29 4.00 -8.55 -28.08
N THR A 30 3.07 -9.13 -28.83
CA THR A 30 2.62 -8.54 -30.08
C THR A 30 1.69 -7.38 -29.80
N THR A 31 2.20 -6.16 -30.05
CA THR A 31 1.39 -4.95 -30.05
C THR A 31 0.47 -4.96 -31.27
N ILE A 32 -0.79 -4.64 -31.05
CA ILE A 32 -1.85 -4.57 -32.05
C ILE A 32 -2.33 -3.12 -32.09
N ASP A 33 -1.65 -2.34 -32.92
CA ASP A 33 -1.93 -0.93 -33.18
C ASP A 33 -2.36 -0.65 -34.63
N GLU A 34 -2.30 -1.67 -35.50
CA GLU A 34 -2.72 -1.61 -36.90
C GLU A 34 -3.73 -2.73 -37.25
N GLU A 35 -4.63 -2.44 -38.19
CA GLU A 35 -5.64 -3.38 -38.69
C GLU A 35 -5.01 -4.63 -39.34
N PHE A 36 -3.86 -4.45 -40.01
CA PHE A 36 -3.13 -5.55 -40.62
C PHE A 36 -2.69 -6.59 -39.59
N ILE A 37 -2.11 -6.13 -38.46
CA ILE A 37 -1.64 -7.01 -37.37
C ILE A 37 -2.83 -7.73 -36.73
N PHE A 38 -3.94 -7.03 -36.50
CA PHE A 38 -5.14 -7.66 -35.97
C PHE A 38 -5.69 -8.74 -36.92
N THR A 39 -5.72 -8.45 -38.22
CA THR A 39 -6.20 -9.39 -39.25
C THR A 39 -5.31 -10.63 -39.35
N ASP A 40 -3.99 -10.46 -39.27
CA ASP A 40 -3.03 -11.56 -39.25
C ASP A 40 -3.22 -12.44 -38.00
N LEU A 41 -3.46 -11.84 -36.83
CA LEU A 41 -3.80 -12.56 -35.61
C LEU A 41 -5.07 -13.40 -35.80
N MET A 42 -6.15 -12.81 -36.36
CA MET A 42 -7.40 -13.56 -36.62
C MET A 42 -7.18 -14.78 -37.52
N LYS A 43 -6.32 -14.67 -38.55
CA LYS A 43 -6.04 -15.79 -39.46
C LYS A 43 -5.27 -16.93 -38.80
N LYS A 44 -4.47 -16.62 -37.78
CA LYS A 44 -3.63 -17.59 -37.06
C LYS A 44 -4.35 -18.23 -35.87
N THR A 45 -5.41 -17.60 -35.36
CA THR A 45 -6.19 -18.14 -34.25
C THR A 45 -7.13 -19.24 -34.71
N ASN A 46 -7.02 -20.42 -34.10
CA ASN A 46 -7.93 -21.54 -34.37
C ASN A 46 -9.33 -21.25 -33.79
N PRO A 47 -10.41 -21.68 -34.47
CA PRO A 47 -11.76 -21.59 -33.92
C PRO A 47 -11.93 -22.43 -32.66
N ASN A 48 -12.79 -21.99 -31.75
CA ASN A 48 -13.22 -22.75 -30.58
C ASN A 48 -14.18 -23.89 -30.98
N CYS A 49 -14.71 -24.63 -29.99
CA CYS A 49 -15.66 -25.73 -30.21
C CYS A 49 -16.95 -25.30 -30.93
N ASP A 50 -17.32 -24.02 -30.83
CA ASP A 50 -18.49 -23.42 -31.46
C ASP A 50 -18.18 -22.82 -32.84
N ARG A 51 -16.97 -23.05 -33.37
CA ARG A 51 -16.45 -22.52 -34.64
C ARG A 51 -16.30 -21.00 -34.66
N GLU A 52 -16.16 -20.38 -33.49
CA GLU A 52 -15.91 -18.96 -33.34
C GLU A 52 -14.41 -18.67 -33.16
N ILE A 53 -13.92 -17.57 -33.74
CA ILE A 53 -12.57 -17.07 -33.47
C ILE A 53 -12.66 -16.15 -32.25
N VAL A 54 -12.11 -16.60 -31.12
CA VAL A 54 -12.06 -15.82 -29.88
C VAL A 54 -10.64 -15.31 -29.66
N ILE A 55 -10.48 -13.99 -29.65
CA ILE A 55 -9.19 -13.34 -29.39
C ILE A 55 -9.27 -12.58 -28.07
N SER A 56 -8.34 -12.89 -27.18
CA SER A 56 -8.20 -12.22 -25.89
C SER A 56 -7.12 -11.15 -25.99
N LEU A 57 -7.49 -9.90 -25.72
CA LEU A 57 -6.59 -8.75 -25.82
C LEU A 57 -6.38 -8.10 -24.46
N LEU A 58 -5.12 -7.79 -24.15
CA LEU A 58 -4.73 -6.92 -23.06
C LEU A 58 -4.73 -5.46 -23.53
N ILE A 59 -5.28 -4.58 -22.71
CA ILE A 59 -5.20 -3.13 -22.94
C ILE A 59 -4.01 -2.58 -22.17
N ARG A 60 -3.14 -1.82 -22.85
CA ARG A 60 -1.97 -1.17 -22.26
C ARG A 60 -2.03 0.34 -22.47
N ILE A 61 -1.59 1.09 -21.48
CA ILE A 61 -1.50 2.56 -21.55
C ILE A 61 -0.05 2.91 -21.89
N LYS A 62 0.16 3.78 -22.89
CA LYS A 62 1.51 4.18 -23.29
C LYS A 62 2.21 4.93 -22.15
N GLY A 63 3.47 4.58 -21.89
CA GLY A 63 4.30 5.20 -20.84
C GLY A 63 4.00 4.72 -19.42
N LYS A 64 3.09 3.75 -19.24
CA LYS A 64 2.58 3.33 -17.93
C LYS A 64 2.35 1.82 -17.88
N LYS A 65 2.59 1.18 -16.73
CA LYS A 65 2.33 -0.26 -16.55
C LYS A 65 1.63 -0.59 -15.24
N PRO A 66 0.93 -1.74 -15.14
CA PRO A 66 0.33 -2.18 -13.88
C PRO A 66 1.38 -2.26 -12.77
N TYR A 67 1.02 -1.91 -11.53
CA TYR A 67 1.93 -1.94 -10.38
C TYR A 67 2.64 -3.30 -10.24
N ALA A 68 1.91 -4.41 -10.39
CA ALA A 68 2.45 -5.77 -10.29
C ALA A 68 3.46 -6.17 -11.39
N GLU A 69 3.58 -5.39 -12.48
CA GLU A 69 4.52 -5.63 -13.58
C GLU A 69 5.85 -4.87 -13.39
N TRP A 70 5.97 -4.03 -12.36
CA TRP A 70 7.22 -3.33 -12.07
C TRP A 70 8.27 -4.28 -11.47
N THR A 71 9.47 -4.26 -12.05
CA THR A 71 10.62 -5.00 -11.54
C THR A 71 11.56 -4.09 -10.75
N PRO A 72 12.41 -4.65 -9.86
CA PRO A 72 13.43 -3.85 -9.17
C PRO A 72 14.31 -3.03 -10.12
N LYS A 73 14.69 -3.61 -11.27
CA LYS A 73 15.50 -2.94 -12.29
C LYS A 73 14.79 -1.71 -12.87
N ASP A 74 13.50 -1.86 -13.19
CA ASP A 74 12.72 -0.76 -13.75
C ASP A 74 12.58 0.39 -12.74
N VAL A 75 12.35 0.06 -11.47
CA VAL A 75 12.16 1.07 -10.42
C VAL A 75 13.44 1.83 -10.14
N LEU A 76 14.58 1.15 -10.02
CA LEU A 76 15.87 1.80 -9.81
C LEU A 76 16.16 2.83 -10.92
N LYS A 77 15.86 2.48 -12.17
CA LYS A 77 16.10 3.33 -13.32
C LYS A 77 15.07 4.44 -13.51
N GLU A 78 13.78 4.09 -13.53
CA GLU A 78 12.72 5.00 -13.98
C GLU A 78 12.09 5.82 -12.85
N ILE A 79 12.12 5.30 -11.61
CA ILE A 79 11.49 5.92 -10.43
C ILE A 79 12.55 6.54 -9.51
N LEU A 80 13.68 5.86 -9.34
CA LEU A 80 14.77 6.33 -8.48
C LEU A 80 15.95 6.92 -9.27
N HIS A 81 15.81 7.08 -10.59
CA HIS A 81 16.77 7.78 -11.45
C HIS A 81 18.23 7.31 -11.29
N ASP A 82 18.43 6.00 -11.16
CA ASP A 82 19.73 5.35 -10.97
C ASP A 82 20.51 5.86 -9.73
N GLN A 83 19.82 6.48 -8.75
CA GLN A 83 20.42 6.92 -7.47
C GLN A 83 21.03 5.76 -6.67
N TYR A 84 20.51 4.54 -6.87
CA TYR A 84 20.96 3.33 -6.20
C TYR A 84 21.25 2.24 -7.25
N SER A 85 22.32 1.47 -7.05
CA SER A 85 22.70 0.38 -7.96
C SER A 85 21.85 -0.89 -7.80
N ALA A 86 21.24 -1.06 -6.63
CA ALA A 86 20.35 -2.17 -6.29
C ALA A 86 19.42 -1.78 -5.13
N ILE A 87 18.32 -2.51 -4.94
CA ILE A 87 17.42 -2.31 -3.78
C ILE A 87 18.18 -2.48 -2.45
N GLY A 88 19.13 -3.42 -2.38
CA GLY A 88 19.97 -3.62 -1.19
C GLY A 88 20.98 -2.50 -0.91
N ALA A 89 21.18 -1.57 -1.84
CA ALA A 89 22.03 -0.39 -1.65
C ALA A 89 21.24 0.82 -1.13
N ILE A 90 19.92 0.71 -0.99
CA ILE A 90 19.08 1.75 -0.40
C ILE A 90 19.39 1.86 1.11
N PRO A 91 19.60 3.07 1.65
CA PRO A 91 19.91 3.26 3.06
C PRO A 91 18.89 2.64 4.01
N GLU A 92 19.38 2.16 5.16
CA GLU A 92 18.50 1.60 6.18
C GLU A 92 17.64 2.69 6.83
N LEU A 93 16.37 2.35 7.08
CA LEU A 93 15.45 3.16 7.87
C LEU A 93 15.60 2.79 9.35
N ASP A 94 16.16 3.71 10.13
CA ASP A 94 16.07 3.67 11.59
C ASP A 94 14.68 4.13 12.03
N ILE A 95 13.84 3.16 12.38
CA ILE A 95 12.45 3.39 12.77
C ILE A 95 12.34 4.19 14.06
N ASP A 96 13.16 3.87 15.05
CA ASP A 96 13.08 4.48 16.38
C ASP A 96 13.57 5.93 16.33
N ALA A 97 14.66 6.19 15.61
CA ALA A 97 15.15 7.55 15.40
C ALA A 97 14.18 8.41 14.56
N THR A 98 13.39 7.79 13.68
CA THR A 98 12.47 8.52 12.78
C THR A 98 11.10 8.77 13.41
N PHE A 99 10.57 7.80 14.17
CA PHE A 99 9.18 7.83 14.66
C PHE A 99 9.05 7.78 16.19
N GLY A 100 10.16 7.87 16.93
CA GLY A 100 10.17 7.82 18.41
C GLY A 100 9.96 6.41 18.93
N THR A 101 9.93 6.20 20.26
CA THR A 101 9.82 4.86 20.89
C THR A 101 8.67 4.73 21.89
N ASP A 102 7.73 5.69 21.87
CA ASP A 102 6.71 5.77 22.91
C ASP A 102 5.75 4.56 22.87
N PRO A 103 5.37 4.01 24.04
CA PRO A 103 4.39 2.94 24.11
C PRO A 103 3.06 3.39 23.54
N VAL A 104 2.55 2.65 22.56
CA VAL A 104 1.33 3.04 21.86
C VAL A 104 0.09 2.39 22.47
N PHE A 105 0.16 1.09 22.75
CA PHE A 105 -0.98 0.30 23.23
C PHE A 105 -0.95 0.10 24.74
N GLY A 106 -2.12 0.20 25.37
CA GLY A 106 -2.31 -0.26 26.73
C GLY A 106 -2.32 -1.79 26.81
N GLY A 107 -2.09 -2.35 28.01
CA GLY A 107 -1.99 -3.80 28.21
C GLY A 107 -3.23 -4.59 27.76
N GLN A 108 -4.43 -4.03 27.97
CA GLN A 108 -5.67 -4.69 27.54
C GLN A 108 -5.85 -4.65 26.01
N GLU A 109 -5.55 -3.52 25.36
CA GLU A 109 -5.65 -3.39 23.91
C GLU A 109 -4.68 -4.35 23.22
N LEU A 110 -3.43 -4.39 23.70
CA LEU A 110 -2.41 -5.29 23.17
C LEU A 110 -2.79 -6.75 23.36
N ARG A 111 -3.39 -7.11 24.50
CA ARG A 111 -3.89 -8.48 24.72
C ARG A 111 -4.96 -8.87 23.71
N ARG A 112 -5.95 -8.01 23.45
CA ARG A 112 -7.00 -8.28 22.46
C ARG A 112 -6.44 -8.48 21.04
N PHE A 113 -5.45 -7.67 20.67
CA PHE A 113 -4.75 -7.80 19.39
C PHE A 113 -4.07 -9.18 19.26
N ILE A 114 -3.35 -9.60 20.31
CA ILE A 114 -2.63 -10.88 20.35
C ILE A 114 -3.60 -12.06 20.35
N ASP A 115 -4.64 -12.03 21.19
CA ASP A 115 -5.67 -13.08 21.23
C ASP A 115 -6.33 -13.27 19.84
N ASN A 116 -6.54 -12.19 19.09
CA ASN A 116 -7.08 -12.26 17.73
C ASN A 116 -6.09 -12.90 16.75
N LEU A 117 -4.80 -12.52 16.81
CA LEU A 117 -3.76 -13.13 15.98
C LEU A 117 -3.59 -14.62 16.29
N GLU A 118 -3.61 -15.03 17.56
CA GLU A 118 -3.53 -16.43 17.97
C GLU A 118 -4.71 -17.24 17.42
N ARG A 119 -5.93 -16.68 17.48
CA ARG A 119 -7.11 -17.33 16.94
C ARG A 119 -7.01 -17.53 15.42
N ILE A 120 -6.56 -16.50 14.70
CA ILE A 120 -6.32 -16.59 13.24
C ILE A 120 -5.25 -17.63 12.95
N ALA A 121 -4.12 -17.57 13.67
CA ALA A 121 -3.00 -18.50 13.50
C ALA A 121 -3.44 -19.94 13.71
N SER A 122 -4.17 -20.21 14.79
CA SER A 122 -4.71 -21.54 15.09
C SER A 122 -5.67 -22.04 14.02
N ALA A 123 -6.57 -21.18 13.51
CA ALA A 123 -7.52 -21.56 12.46
C ALA A 123 -6.86 -21.96 11.14
N PHE A 124 -5.71 -21.34 10.82
CA PHE A 124 -4.91 -21.66 9.65
C PHE A 124 -3.77 -22.65 9.93
N HIS A 125 -3.78 -23.35 11.06
CA HIS A 125 -2.72 -24.28 11.46
C HIS A 125 -1.31 -23.67 11.40
N TYR A 126 -1.20 -22.36 11.67
CA TYR A 126 0.03 -21.57 11.63
C TYR A 126 0.66 -21.47 10.21
N GLU A 127 -0.09 -21.78 9.15
CA GLU A 127 0.35 -21.70 7.75
C GLU A 127 0.09 -20.32 7.12
N VAL A 128 0.92 -19.34 7.47
CA VAL A 128 0.70 -17.92 7.12
C VAL A 128 0.90 -17.62 5.62
N SER A 129 1.91 -18.22 5.00
CA SER A 129 2.38 -17.85 3.65
C SER A 129 1.93 -18.82 2.56
N SER A 130 0.83 -19.55 2.78
CA SER A 130 0.30 -20.52 1.81
C SER A 130 -0.17 -19.85 0.51
N ASN A 131 -0.76 -18.65 0.60
CA ASN A 131 -1.05 -17.77 -0.53
C ASN A 131 -1.28 -16.33 -0.03
N GLU A 132 -1.48 -15.40 -0.96
CA GLU A 132 -1.68 -13.99 -0.65
C GLU A 132 -2.97 -13.71 0.13
N ALA A 133 -4.05 -14.43 -0.15
CA ALA A 133 -5.30 -14.29 0.60
C ALA A 133 -5.16 -14.76 2.06
N THR A 134 -4.41 -15.84 2.30
CA THR A 134 -4.06 -16.29 3.65
C THR A 134 -3.20 -15.24 4.36
N ALA A 135 -2.14 -14.72 3.71
CA ALA A 135 -1.28 -13.70 4.28
C ALA A 135 -2.08 -12.44 4.71
N ARG A 136 -3.06 -12.02 3.90
CA ARG A 136 -3.96 -10.90 4.24
C ARG A 136 -4.73 -11.12 5.54
N ASN A 137 -5.08 -12.35 5.92
CA ASN A 137 -5.74 -12.63 7.20
C ASN A 137 -4.85 -12.30 8.41
N TYR A 138 -3.52 -12.41 8.26
CA TYR A 138 -2.56 -12.02 9.30
C TYR A 138 -2.22 -10.54 9.27
N ILE A 139 -2.28 -9.90 8.10
CA ILE A 139 -1.99 -8.45 7.94
C ILE A 139 -3.18 -7.60 8.42
N ASN A 140 -4.41 -8.04 8.13
CA ASN A 140 -5.64 -7.31 8.47
C ASN A 140 -5.71 -6.82 9.92
N PRO A 141 -5.46 -7.66 10.95
CA PRO A 141 -5.47 -7.22 12.35
C PRO A 141 -4.53 -6.04 12.61
N PHE A 142 -3.34 -6.03 12.01
CA PHE A 142 -2.39 -4.93 12.18
C PHE A 142 -2.94 -3.63 11.61
N MET A 143 -3.49 -3.68 10.39
CA MET A 143 -4.02 -2.48 9.72
C MET A 143 -5.24 -1.93 10.46
N VAL A 144 -6.16 -2.82 10.85
CA VAL A 144 -7.42 -2.46 11.52
C VAL A 144 -7.13 -1.87 12.90
N ASP A 145 -6.36 -2.56 13.74
CA ASP A 145 -6.13 -2.12 15.12
C ASP A 145 -5.25 -0.86 15.16
N ALA A 146 -4.29 -0.73 14.24
CA ALA A 146 -3.51 0.50 14.14
C ALA A 146 -4.37 1.71 13.79
N VAL A 147 -5.22 1.59 12.76
CA VAL A 147 -6.11 2.68 12.35
C VAL A 147 -7.13 3.00 13.43
N ALA A 148 -7.72 1.97 14.07
CA ALA A 148 -8.64 2.18 15.18
C ALA A 148 -7.98 2.96 16.33
N LYS A 149 -6.73 2.62 16.67
CA LYS A 149 -5.96 3.32 17.70
C LYS A 149 -5.71 4.79 17.34
N VAL A 150 -5.31 5.08 16.10
CA VAL A 150 -5.00 6.46 15.67
C VAL A 150 -6.26 7.30 15.52
N ARG A 151 -7.39 6.70 15.13
CA ARG A 151 -8.66 7.39 14.95
C ARG A 151 -9.22 8.03 16.22
N SER A 152 -8.84 7.55 17.41
CA SER A 152 -9.28 8.17 18.67
C SER A 152 -8.81 9.63 18.77
N LYS A 153 -7.58 9.90 18.33
CA LYS A 153 -6.95 11.23 18.33
C LYS A 153 -7.08 11.96 17.00
N TYR A 154 -7.07 11.24 15.88
CA TYR A 154 -7.16 11.79 14.51
C TYR A 154 -8.34 11.15 13.75
N PRO A 155 -9.58 11.62 13.97
CA PRO A 155 -10.80 10.95 13.48
C PRO A 155 -10.91 10.82 11.96
N SER A 156 -10.20 11.67 11.21
CA SER A 156 -10.14 11.65 9.75
C SER A 156 -9.27 10.51 9.18
N THR A 157 -8.57 9.76 10.04
CA THR A 157 -7.77 8.60 9.62
C THR A 157 -8.70 7.46 9.18
N ARG A 158 -8.48 6.86 8.02
CA ARG A 158 -9.31 5.74 7.51
C ARG A 158 -8.50 4.72 6.72
N LEU A 159 -8.84 3.46 6.90
CA LEU A 159 -8.33 2.34 6.10
C LEU A 159 -9.21 2.13 4.87
N VAL A 160 -8.58 1.89 3.72
CA VAL A 160 -9.24 1.46 2.49
C VAL A 160 -8.46 0.27 1.95
N VAL A 161 -9.19 -0.70 1.40
CA VAL A 161 -8.64 -1.88 0.74
C VAL A 161 -9.08 -1.90 -0.72
N GLU A 162 -8.26 -2.51 -1.58
CA GLU A 162 -8.53 -2.65 -3.02
C GLU A 162 -8.88 -1.29 -3.68
N GLU A 163 -8.18 -0.22 -3.31
CA GLU A 163 -8.44 1.11 -3.86
C GLU A 163 -7.82 1.24 -5.25
N ASP A 164 -8.62 1.65 -6.23
CA ASP A 164 -8.12 1.97 -7.56
C ASP A 164 -7.21 3.20 -7.54
N PHE A 165 -5.93 2.98 -7.86
CA PHE A 165 -4.90 3.99 -7.75
C PHE A 165 -4.13 4.15 -9.05
N ASP A 166 -3.95 5.41 -9.42
CA ASP A 166 -3.56 5.80 -10.77
C ASP A 166 -2.58 6.99 -10.68
N GLY A 167 -1.36 6.80 -11.19
CA GLY A 167 -0.31 7.81 -11.29
C GLY A 167 0.24 7.95 -12.72
N SER A 168 1.30 8.74 -12.90
CA SER A 168 1.87 8.91 -14.25
C SER A 168 2.60 7.66 -14.77
N ARG A 169 3.17 6.86 -13.86
CA ARG A 169 4.00 5.68 -14.18
C ARG A 169 3.31 4.34 -13.93
N GLY A 170 2.45 4.26 -12.92
CA GLY A 170 1.84 3.00 -12.48
C GLY A 170 0.32 3.10 -12.26
N TYR A 171 -0.38 1.98 -12.47
CA TYR A 171 -1.81 1.85 -12.15
C TYR A 171 -2.13 0.49 -11.54
N GLY A 172 -3.23 0.42 -10.80
CA GLY A 172 -3.75 -0.83 -10.24
C GLY A 172 -4.44 -0.61 -8.92
N LEU A 173 -4.87 -1.71 -8.31
CA LEU A 173 -5.44 -1.70 -6.97
C LEU A 173 -4.31 -1.66 -5.93
N LEU A 174 -4.53 -0.94 -4.82
CA LEU A 174 -3.71 -1.02 -3.63
C LEU A 174 -4.34 -2.02 -2.66
N ASP A 175 -3.56 -2.96 -2.11
CA ASP A 175 -4.08 -3.90 -1.11
C ASP A 175 -4.60 -3.16 0.11
N TYR A 176 -3.80 -2.22 0.62
CA TYR A 176 -4.18 -1.32 1.70
C TYR A 176 -3.65 0.08 1.46
N VAL A 177 -4.48 1.06 1.81
CA VAL A 177 -4.07 2.45 1.92
C VAL A 177 -4.77 3.08 3.10
N ILE A 178 -4.00 3.82 3.89
CA ILE A 178 -4.48 4.58 5.02
C ILE A 178 -4.38 6.05 4.67
N TYR A 179 -5.52 6.70 4.73
CA TYR A 179 -5.67 8.12 4.52
C TYR A 179 -5.74 8.84 5.86
N CYS A 180 -5.18 10.04 5.93
CA CYS A 180 -5.62 11.07 6.85
C CYS A 180 -6.25 12.17 6.00
N ARG A 181 -7.55 12.42 6.20
CA ARG A 181 -8.38 13.23 5.29
C ARG A 181 -8.35 12.64 3.87
N ASP A 182 -7.85 13.40 2.91
CA ASP A 182 -7.74 13.00 1.51
C ASP A 182 -6.30 12.72 1.07
N LEU A 183 -5.36 12.63 2.02
CA LEU A 183 -3.94 12.36 1.76
C LEU A 183 -3.56 10.97 2.24
N ALA A 184 -2.99 10.17 1.32
CA ALA A 184 -2.45 8.87 1.66
C ALA A 184 -1.20 9.06 2.54
N ILE A 185 -1.20 8.44 3.72
CA ILE A 185 -0.10 8.52 4.69
C ILE A 185 0.67 7.21 4.82
N LEU A 186 0.01 6.08 4.53
CA LEU A 186 0.61 4.75 4.54
C LEU A 186 -0.03 3.91 3.43
N ILE A 187 0.79 3.23 2.63
CA ILE A 187 0.35 2.23 1.66
C ILE A 187 0.93 0.89 2.10
N SER A 188 0.18 -0.21 1.96
CA SER A 188 0.72 -1.55 2.17
C SER A 188 0.42 -2.49 1.03
N GLU A 189 1.42 -3.28 0.67
CA GLU A 189 1.38 -4.33 -0.33
C GLU A 189 1.57 -5.69 0.37
N ALA A 190 0.58 -6.55 0.22
CA ALA A 190 0.64 -7.95 0.65
C ALA A 190 1.34 -8.79 -0.43
N LYS A 191 2.18 -9.72 0.02
CA LYS A 191 2.84 -10.72 -0.84
C LYS A 191 2.81 -12.08 -0.19
N MET A 192 3.01 -13.13 -0.97
CA MET A 192 3.18 -14.47 -0.42
C MET A 192 4.63 -14.69 0.07
N ILE A 193 5.63 -14.44 -0.80
CA ILE A 193 7.08 -14.63 -0.51
C ILE A 193 7.96 -13.57 -1.19
N GLU A 194 7.55 -13.06 -2.36
CA GLU A 194 8.38 -12.19 -3.22
C GLU A 194 8.53 -10.74 -2.71
N ILE A 195 9.15 -10.55 -1.54
CA ILE A 195 9.33 -9.24 -0.89
C ILE A 195 10.03 -8.24 -1.83
N GLN A 196 11.03 -8.64 -2.61
CA GLN A 196 11.72 -7.74 -3.55
C GLN A 196 10.80 -7.19 -4.64
N LYS A 197 9.89 -8.03 -5.16
CA LYS A 197 8.87 -7.61 -6.11
C LYS A 197 7.84 -6.70 -5.43
N GLY A 198 7.47 -7.01 -4.19
CA GLY A 198 6.65 -6.13 -3.36
C GLY A 198 7.30 -4.75 -3.14
N ILE A 199 8.62 -4.69 -2.92
CA ILE A 199 9.36 -3.43 -2.79
C ILE A 199 9.32 -2.64 -4.11
N ALA A 200 9.56 -3.28 -5.24
CA ALA A 200 9.45 -2.61 -6.54
C ALA A 200 8.03 -2.05 -6.76
N GLN A 201 7.02 -2.85 -6.47
CA GLN A 201 5.62 -2.47 -6.60
C GLN A 201 5.28 -1.27 -5.71
N ILE A 202 5.63 -1.33 -4.42
CA ILE A 202 5.27 -0.27 -3.47
C ILE A 202 5.99 1.04 -3.75
N LEU A 203 7.23 1.01 -4.26
CA LEU A 203 7.95 2.24 -4.61
C LEU A 203 7.22 3.04 -5.70
N VAL A 204 6.56 2.36 -6.65
CA VAL A 204 5.80 3.03 -7.70
C VAL A 204 4.44 3.53 -7.18
N GLN A 205 3.83 2.79 -6.24
CA GLN A 205 2.63 3.25 -5.53
C GLN A 205 2.93 4.49 -4.67
N LEU A 206 4.06 4.52 -3.96
CA LEU A 206 4.54 5.67 -3.20
C LEU A 206 4.87 6.86 -4.10
N HIS A 207 5.52 6.63 -5.24
CA HIS A 207 5.71 7.67 -6.26
C HIS A 207 4.35 8.27 -6.68
N THR A 208 3.36 7.43 -6.99
CA THR A 208 2.01 7.89 -7.35
C THR A 208 1.38 8.73 -6.22
N ALA A 209 1.54 8.29 -4.97
CA ALA A 209 1.03 9.02 -3.81
C ALA A 209 1.72 10.39 -3.66
N ALA A 210 3.04 10.45 -3.89
CA ALA A 210 3.80 11.69 -3.88
C ALA A 210 3.34 12.66 -5.00
N GLU A 211 3.06 12.17 -6.21
CA GLU A 211 2.47 12.97 -7.30
C GLU A 211 1.10 13.54 -6.94
N LYS A 212 0.21 12.69 -6.41
CA LYS A 212 -1.13 13.12 -5.97
C LYS A 212 -1.04 14.15 -4.85
N ARG A 213 -0.10 13.97 -3.92
CA ARG A 213 0.13 14.88 -2.81
C ARG A 213 0.69 16.23 -3.26
N LYS A 214 1.68 16.22 -4.17
CA LYS A 214 2.23 17.43 -4.82
C LYS A 214 1.12 18.27 -5.47
N ARG A 215 0.21 17.64 -6.22
CA ARG A 215 -0.93 18.34 -6.87
C ARG A 215 -1.94 18.95 -5.90
N LYS A 216 -2.12 18.35 -4.71
CA LYS A 216 -3.11 18.82 -3.72
C LYS A 216 -2.60 19.95 -2.83
N LEU A 217 -1.30 20.16 -2.76
CA LEU A 217 -0.65 21.04 -1.78
C LEU A 217 0.06 22.25 -2.42
N ASP A 218 -0.44 22.73 -3.56
CA ASP A 218 0.15 23.81 -4.39
C ASP A 218 0.88 24.91 -3.58
N GLU A 219 2.13 25.17 -3.99
CA GLU A 219 3.04 26.29 -3.64
C GLU A 219 3.43 26.59 -2.17
N SER A 220 2.75 26.08 -1.14
CA SER A 220 2.96 26.58 0.24
C SER A 220 3.85 25.71 1.15
N ILE A 221 4.47 24.64 0.64
CA ILE A 221 5.19 23.68 1.48
C ILE A 221 6.70 23.94 1.47
N THR A 222 7.23 24.25 2.65
CA THR A 222 8.66 24.36 2.96
C THR A 222 9.35 23.00 3.13
N ASN A 223 8.61 21.89 3.36
CA ASN A 223 9.16 20.55 3.59
C ASN A 223 8.47 19.45 2.76
N PRO A 224 9.20 18.70 1.90
CA PRO A 224 8.59 17.71 1.02
C PRO A 224 7.84 16.61 1.78
N PRO A 225 6.78 16.03 1.18
CA PRO A 225 5.91 15.07 1.84
C PRO A 225 6.67 13.79 2.21
N ILE A 226 6.44 13.31 3.43
CA ILE A 226 6.80 11.95 3.84
C ILE A 226 5.60 11.05 3.58
N ILE A 227 5.82 9.90 2.94
CA ILE A 227 4.81 8.86 2.74
C ILE A 227 5.48 7.53 3.08
N CYS A 228 4.81 6.71 3.88
CA CYS A 228 5.34 5.42 4.29
C CYS A 228 4.71 4.29 3.47
N GLY A 229 5.50 3.24 3.23
CA GLY A 229 5.08 2.00 2.58
C GLY A 229 5.36 0.80 3.48
N ILE A 230 4.55 -0.24 3.37
CA ILE A 230 4.79 -1.55 4.00
C ILE A 230 4.69 -2.65 2.97
N VAL A 231 5.72 -3.47 2.87
CA VAL A 231 5.62 -4.76 2.17
C VAL A 231 5.55 -5.85 3.21
N SER A 232 4.50 -6.67 3.16
CA SER A 232 4.29 -7.73 4.13
C SER A 232 3.90 -9.05 3.49
N ALA A 233 4.42 -10.14 4.04
CA ALA A 233 3.95 -11.49 3.77
C ALA A 233 3.17 -12.12 4.94
N GLY A 234 2.68 -11.29 5.87
CA GLY A 234 2.14 -11.72 7.15
C GLY A 234 3.26 -12.10 8.14
N ILE A 235 4.15 -13.03 7.76
CA ILE A 235 5.31 -13.43 8.59
C ILE A 235 6.48 -12.45 8.54
N GLY A 236 6.59 -11.63 7.50
CA GLY A 236 7.75 -10.77 7.28
C GLY A 236 7.32 -9.38 6.86
N TRP A 237 7.88 -8.36 7.50
CA TRP A 237 7.50 -6.95 7.34
C TRP A 237 8.71 -6.07 7.03
N ARG A 238 8.59 -5.25 5.99
CA ARG A 238 9.54 -4.19 5.65
C ARG A 238 8.80 -2.87 5.58
N PHE A 239 9.39 -1.84 6.18
CA PHE A 239 8.90 -0.47 6.14
C PHE A 239 9.76 0.33 5.16
N ILE A 240 9.10 1.14 4.34
CA ILE A 240 9.72 1.99 3.34
C ILE A 240 9.34 3.42 3.67
N LEU A 241 10.33 4.30 3.74
CA LEU A 241 10.14 5.74 3.85
C LEU A 241 10.39 6.36 2.48
N TRP A 242 9.40 7.06 1.94
CA TRP A 242 9.57 7.96 0.82
C TRP A 242 9.53 9.40 1.35
N SER A 243 10.57 10.17 1.07
CA SER A 243 10.57 11.62 1.25
C SER A 243 11.06 12.32 -0.02
N GLY A 244 10.79 13.61 -0.14
CA GLY A 244 11.15 14.36 -1.34
C GLY A 244 10.05 14.37 -2.40
N LEU A 245 10.32 15.07 -3.49
CA LEU A 245 9.43 15.16 -4.64
C LEU A 245 9.58 13.91 -5.53
N PRO A 246 8.58 13.58 -6.36
CA PRO A 246 8.68 12.46 -7.32
C PRO A 246 9.93 12.50 -8.19
N GLU A 247 10.41 13.70 -8.54
CA GLU A 247 11.57 13.88 -9.41
C GLU A 247 12.93 13.74 -8.68
N ASN A 248 12.94 13.87 -7.35
CA ASN A 248 14.14 13.73 -6.53
C ASN A 248 13.79 13.12 -5.17
N PRO A 249 13.44 11.83 -5.13
CA PRO A 249 13.04 11.18 -3.90
C PRO A 249 14.25 10.72 -3.10
N THR A 250 14.11 10.70 -1.78
CA THR A 250 15.00 10.00 -0.85
C THR A 250 14.26 8.80 -0.28
N ILE A 251 14.85 7.61 -0.43
CA ILE A 251 14.25 6.37 0.03
C ILE A 251 15.07 5.78 1.18
N LYS A 252 14.38 5.25 2.19
CA LYS A 252 14.98 4.38 3.20
C LYS A 252 14.14 3.12 3.37
N ILE A 253 14.77 1.99 3.65
CA ILE A 253 14.09 0.69 3.87
C ILE A 253 14.55 0.09 5.19
N SER A 254 13.62 -0.34 6.04
CA SER A 254 13.96 -0.94 7.33
C SER A 254 14.60 -2.32 7.19
N LYS A 255 15.21 -2.84 8.27
CA LYS A 255 15.42 -4.28 8.45
C LYS A 255 14.11 -5.10 8.35
N LEU A 256 14.24 -6.42 8.20
CA LEU A 256 13.09 -7.33 8.17
C LEU A 256 12.63 -7.59 9.59
N TYR A 257 11.34 -7.41 9.85
CA TYR A 257 10.70 -7.85 11.09
C TYR A 257 9.98 -9.16 10.81
N VAL A 258 10.35 -10.22 11.51
CA VAL A 258 9.77 -11.56 11.31
C VAL A 258 8.82 -11.86 12.45
N CYS A 259 7.52 -11.94 12.16
CA CYS A 259 6.49 -12.28 13.13
C CYS A 259 6.33 -13.79 13.24
N ALA A 260 6.71 -14.35 14.39
CA ALA A 260 6.28 -15.69 14.77
C ALA A 260 4.91 -15.58 15.44
N PHE A 261 3.90 -16.26 14.88
CA PHE A 261 2.53 -16.25 15.42
C PHE A 261 2.30 -17.33 16.48
N GLY A 262 3.33 -17.65 17.25
CA GLY A 262 3.25 -18.48 18.44
C GLY A 262 4.11 -17.89 19.56
N GLY A 263 3.90 -18.34 20.79
CA GLY A 263 4.66 -17.85 21.95
C GLY A 263 4.27 -16.42 22.35
N ASP A 264 5.25 -15.61 22.74
CA ASP A 264 5.00 -14.26 23.30
C ASP A 264 4.65 -13.20 22.23
N MET A 265 4.74 -13.55 20.94
CA MET A 265 4.46 -12.70 19.77
C MET A 265 5.12 -11.32 19.85
N ARG A 266 6.36 -11.26 20.36
CA ARG A 266 7.10 -10.01 20.58
C ARG A 266 7.24 -9.16 19.31
N GLU A 267 7.58 -9.78 18.19
CA GLU A 267 7.77 -9.06 16.92
C GLU A 267 6.43 -8.55 16.37
N ALA A 268 5.31 -9.24 16.61
CA ALA A 268 3.99 -8.73 16.23
C ALA A 268 3.64 -7.47 17.05
N LYS A 269 3.93 -7.47 18.35
CA LYS A 269 3.75 -6.31 19.23
C LYS A 269 4.62 -5.13 18.78
N GLU A 270 5.83 -5.40 18.32
CA GLU A 270 6.73 -4.37 17.80
C GLU A 270 6.21 -3.82 16.46
N VAL A 271 5.84 -4.68 15.51
CA VAL A 271 5.32 -4.26 14.19
C VAL A 271 4.06 -3.41 14.34
N ILE A 272 3.10 -3.79 15.19
CA ILE A 272 1.90 -2.98 15.40
C ILE A 272 2.22 -1.63 16.06
N SER A 273 3.18 -1.59 16.98
CA SER A 273 3.70 -0.34 17.57
C SER A 273 4.31 0.57 16.51
N ILE A 274 5.16 0.02 15.62
CA ILE A 274 5.76 0.77 14.50
C ILE A 274 4.69 1.37 13.60
N ILE A 275 3.70 0.57 13.18
CA ILE A 275 2.63 1.04 12.29
C ILE A 275 1.89 2.20 12.93
N VAL A 276 1.54 2.12 14.21
CA VAL A 276 0.85 3.23 14.87
C VAL A 276 1.74 4.46 15.02
N ARG A 277 3.02 4.32 15.39
CA ARG A 277 3.96 5.44 15.47
C ARG A 277 4.07 6.17 14.12
N ILE A 278 4.16 5.43 13.02
CA ILE A 278 4.14 5.98 11.66
C ILE A 278 2.84 6.77 11.43
N LEU A 279 1.69 6.16 11.70
CA LEU A 279 0.39 6.79 11.45
C LEU A 279 0.18 8.05 12.31
N GLN A 280 0.56 8.03 13.59
CA GLN A 280 0.48 9.19 14.49
C GLN A 280 1.40 10.33 14.04
N SER A 281 2.64 10.01 13.66
CA SER A 281 3.61 10.97 13.13
C SER A 281 3.09 11.64 11.85
N GLN A 282 2.54 10.86 10.92
CA GLN A 282 2.02 11.41 9.67
C GLN A 282 0.72 12.19 9.87
N ALA A 283 -0.17 11.73 10.75
CA ALA A 283 -1.44 12.40 11.03
C ALA A 283 -1.23 13.72 11.76
N SER A 284 -0.29 13.81 12.71
CA SER A 284 0.00 15.04 13.46
C SER A 284 0.50 16.18 12.56
N MET A 285 1.21 15.84 11.47
CA MET A 285 1.68 16.82 10.49
C MET A 285 0.58 17.33 9.56
N LEU A 286 -0.56 16.63 9.48
CA LEU A 286 -1.64 16.88 8.52
C LEU A 286 -2.95 17.36 9.16
N ALA A 287 -3.13 17.06 10.45
CA ALA A 287 -4.28 17.48 11.23
C ALA A 287 -4.11 18.97 11.64
N PRO A 288 -5.09 19.84 11.37
CA PRO A 288 -5.17 21.15 12.00
C PRO A 288 -5.43 20.96 13.49
N GLN A 289 -5.14 22.00 14.27
CA GLN A 289 -5.29 21.94 15.72
C GLN A 289 -6.72 21.58 16.15
N ASP A 290 -7.74 21.95 15.37
CA ASP A 290 -9.15 21.66 15.68
C ASP A 290 -9.58 20.20 15.43
N GLU A 291 -8.80 19.38 14.72
CA GLU A 291 -9.10 17.94 14.53
C GLU A 291 -8.55 17.06 15.65
N VAL A 292 -7.61 17.57 16.45
CA VAL A 292 -6.93 16.79 17.48
C VAL A 292 -7.85 16.71 18.70
N LYS A 293 -8.27 15.50 19.06
CA LYS A 293 -8.96 15.28 20.33
C LYS A 293 -7.94 15.18 21.46
N ASP A 294 -8.13 15.99 22.50
CA ASP A 294 -7.41 15.80 23.76
C ASP A 294 -7.83 14.47 24.38
N GLU A 295 -6.86 13.72 24.88
CA GLU A 295 -7.14 12.54 25.69
C GLU A 295 -7.82 13.01 26.96
N VAL A 296 -9.13 12.76 27.06
CA VAL A 296 -9.86 12.92 28.32
C VAL A 296 -9.24 11.93 29.30
N LYS A 297 -8.38 12.44 30.19
CA LYS A 297 -8.00 11.70 31.40
C LYS A 297 -9.30 11.43 32.14
N ALA A 298 -9.66 10.16 32.27
CA ALA A 298 -10.67 9.76 33.22
C ALA A 298 -10.13 10.09 34.61
N GLU A 299 -10.41 11.29 35.10
CA GLU A 299 -10.31 11.60 36.52
C GLU A 299 -11.36 10.72 37.21
N GLY A 300 -10.87 9.81 38.05
CA GLY A 300 -11.72 8.94 38.85
C GLY A 300 -12.63 9.79 39.71
N ILE A 301 -13.94 9.61 39.52
CA ILE A 301 -14.92 10.00 40.52
C ILE A 301 -15.05 8.81 41.45
N ASP A 302 -14.17 8.76 42.46
CA ASP A 302 -14.49 8.16 43.75
C ASP A 302 -14.55 9.33 44.73
N GLN A 303 -15.75 9.70 45.12
CA GLN A 303 -16.01 10.15 46.49
C GLN A 303 -17.36 9.58 46.91
N ASP A 304 -17.25 8.54 47.73
CA ASP A 304 -18.14 8.21 48.83
C ASP A 304 -18.85 9.44 49.38
N ASN A 305 -20.17 9.32 49.57
CA ASN A 305 -20.91 10.00 50.62
C ASN A 305 -21.98 9.03 51.09
N ASP A 306 -21.56 8.04 51.87
CA ASP A 306 -22.30 7.68 53.06
C ASP A 306 -22.06 8.81 54.07
N ASP A 307 -23.12 9.51 54.48
CA ASP A 307 -23.41 9.82 55.89
C ASP A 307 -24.68 10.68 56.02
N GLU A 308 -25.63 10.11 56.77
CA GLU A 308 -26.55 10.75 57.74
C GLU A 308 -27.62 11.78 57.28
N GLU A 309 -28.87 11.32 57.12
CA GLU A 309 -30.00 11.63 58.03
C GLU A 309 -31.18 10.64 57.85
#